data_AF-A0A660QD37-F1
#
_entry.id   AF-A0A660QD37-F1
#
_cell.length_a   1.000
_cell.length_b   1.000
_cell.length_c   1.000
_cell.angle_alpha   90.00
_cell.angle_beta   90.00
_cell.angle_gamma   90.00
#
_symmetry.space_group_name_H-M   'P 1'
#
loop_
_entity.id
_entity.type
_entity.pdbx_description
1 polymer ?
#
loop_
_entity_poly.entity_id
_entity_poly.type
_entity_poly.pdbx_seq_one_letter_code
_entity_poly.pdbx_strand_id
1 'polypeptide(L)' 'LYRAKPYVLTPQTLYERVGNTPNVAFPCAALADADTGRIAIYYGCADTVTSLAFCQVDELINFIKENS' A
#
# COMPACT_ATOMS: atom_id res chain seq x y z
N LEU A 1 -11.63 16.70 5.02
CA LEU A 1 -10.66 15.74 4.43
C LEU A 1 -10.03 14.97 5.59
N TYR A 2 -10.07 13.62 5.56
CA TYR A 2 -9.49 12.75 6.61
C TYR A 2 -8.07 12.31 6.22
N ARG A 3 -7.20 12.04 7.21
CA ARG A 3 -5.83 11.58 6.99
C ARG A 3 -5.38 10.64 8.11
N ALA A 4 -5.19 9.36 7.79
CA ALA A 4 -4.61 8.40 8.72
C ALA A 4 -3.24 8.88 9.26
N LYS A 5 -3.09 8.90 10.59
CA LYS A 5 -1.80 9.03 11.28
C LYS A 5 -0.89 7.81 11.07
N PRO A 6 -1.37 6.55 11.19
CA PRO A 6 -0.56 5.37 10.89
C PRO A 6 -0.40 5.10 9.39
N TYR A 7 0.67 4.39 9.04
CA TYR A 7 0.87 3.87 7.69
C TYR A 7 -0.07 2.69 7.40
N VAL A 8 -0.50 2.56 6.14
CA VAL A 8 -1.22 1.36 5.66
C VAL A 8 -0.24 0.21 5.40
N LEU A 9 0.98 0.53 4.95
CA LEU A 9 2.03 -0.44 4.64
C LEU A 9 3.41 0.15 4.95
N THR A 10 4.32 -0.68 5.47
CA THR A 10 5.72 -0.35 5.74
C THR A 10 6.60 -1.50 5.25
N PRO A 11 7.90 -1.30 4.98
CA PRO A 11 8.83 -2.38 4.62
C PRO A 11 8.95 -3.43 5.74
N GLN A 12 8.63 -4.68 5.45
CA GLN A 12 8.69 -5.80 6.40
C GLN A 12 9.37 -7.04 5.82
N THR A 13 9.11 -7.34 4.55
CA THR A 13 9.64 -8.51 3.87
C THR A 13 11.10 -8.31 3.43
N LEU A 14 11.77 -9.39 3.02
CA LEU A 14 13.15 -9.29 2.53
C LEU A 14 13.24 -8.40 1.29
N TYR A 15 12.31 -8.55 0.34
CA TYR A 15 12.32 -7.80 -0.92
C TYR A 15 11.99 -6.31 -0.76
N GLU A 16 11.45 -5.89 0.39
CA GLU A 16 11.22 -4.47 0.73
C GLU A 16 12.39 -3.85 1.52
N ARG A 17 13.13 -4.68 2.28
CA ARG A 17 14.22 -4.22 3.15
C ARG A 17 15.59 -4.29 2.51
N VAL A 18 15.76 -5.15 1.50
CA VAL A 18 17.06 -5.40 0.84
C VAL A 18 16.92 -5.22 -0.67
N GLY A 19 17.76 -4.36 -1.24
CA GLY A 19 17.77 -4.00 -2.65
C GLY A 19 18.67 -2.79 -2.92
N ASN A 20 18.52 -2.16 -4.10
CA ASN A 20 19.24 -0.95 -4.50
C ASN A 20 19.07 0.19 -3.49
N THR A 21 17.86 0.36 -2.94
CA THR A 21 17.56 1.31 -1.87
C THR A 21 16.88 0.57 -0.72
N PRO A 22 17.58 0.24 0.39
CA PRO A 22 16.99 -0.51 1.50
C PRO A 22 15.78 0.18 2.15
N ASN A 23 14.85 -0.63 2.66
CA ASN A 23 13.65 -0.19 3.39
C ASN A 23 12.73 0.74 2.60
N VAL A 24 12.37 0.35 1.39
CA VAL A 24 11.43 1.09 0.53
C VAL A 24 10.19 0.26 0.23
N ALA A 25 9.03 0.88 0.44
CA ALA A 25 7.74 0.47 -0.11
C ALA A 25 7.05 1.71 -0.70
N PHE A 26 7.09 1.84 -2.03
CA PHE A 26 6.67 3.06 -2.72
C PHE A 26 5.49 2.80 -3.66
N PRO A 27 4.24 3.19 -3.30
CA PRO A 27 3.07 2.94 -4.14
C PRO A 27 3.11 3.79 -5.42
N CYS A 28 2.79 3.17 -6.57
CA CYS A 28 2.88 3.83 -7.89
C CYS A 28 1.61 3.71 -8.74
N ALA A 29 0.79 2.68 -8.56
CA ALA A 29 -0.49 2.54 -9.25
C ALA A 29 -1.51 1.76 -8.41
N ALA A 30 -2.80 1.97 -8.69
CA ALA A 30 -3.87 1.18 -8.11
C ALA A 30 -4.92 0.84 -9.18
N LEU A 31 -5.36 -0.41 -9.22
CA LEU A 31 -6.55 -0.84 -9.95
C LEU A 31 -7.66 -1.03 -8.93
N ALA A 32 -8.79 -0.35 -9.13
CA ALA A 32 -9.96 -0.43 -8.28
C ALA A 32 -11.15 -0.97 -9.07
N ASP A 33 -11.73 -2.07 -8.59
CA ASP A 33 -12.93 -2.68 -9.15
C ASP A 33 -14.16 -2.12 -8.44
N ALA A 34 -14.93 -1.28 -9.12
CA ALA A 34 -16.08 -0.58 -8.55
C ALA A 34 -17.22 -1.53 -8.14
N ASP A 35 -17.36 -2.68 -8.82
CA ASP A 35 -18.46 -3.61 -8.56
C ASP A 35 -18.20 -4.44 -7.29
N THR A 36 -16.92 -4.70 -6.98
CA THR A 36 -16.54 -5.56 -5.84
C THR A 36 -15.85 -4.83 -4.69
N GLY A 37 -15.42 -3.58 -4.90
CA GLY A 37 -14.67 -2.80 -3.91
C GLY A 37 -13.19 -3.18 -3.77
N ARG A 38 -12.72 -4.19 -4.53
CA ARG A 38 -11.32 -4.66 -4.45
C ARG A 38 -10.37 -3.62 -5.04
N ILE A 39 -9.23 -3.43 -4.35
CA ILE A 39 -8.12 -2.61 -4.83
C ILE A 39 -6.86 -3.46 -4.87
N ALA A 40 -6.14 -3.41 -5.99
CA ALA A 40 -4.79 -3.91 -6.14
C ALA A 40 -3.81 -2.73 -6.27
N ILE A 41 -2.88 -2.59 -5.33
CA ILE A 41 -1.89 -1.51 -5.28
C ILE A 41 -0.54 -2.06 -5.74
N TYR A 42 -0.03 -1.51 -6.84
CA TYR A 42 1.34 -1.75 -7.30
C TYR A 42 2.28 -0.83 -6.52
N TYR A 43 3.36 -1.41 -5.98
CA TYR A 43 4.36 -0.66 -5.26
C TYR A 43 5.77 -1.18 -5.55
N GLY A 44 6.73 -0.26 -5.63
CA GLY A 44 8.15 -0.56 -5.72
C GLY A 44 8.68 -1.01 -4.36
N CYS A 45 9.50 -2.06 -4.37
CA CYS A 45 10.14 -2.61 -3.18
C CYS A 45 11.65 -2.50 -3.30
N ALA A 46 12.26 -1.85 -2.31
CA ALA A 46 13.70 -1.61 -2.23
C ALA A 46 14.36 -1.03 -3.51
N ASP A 47 13.61 -0.25 -4.31
CA ASP A 47 13.98 0.21 -5.67
C ASP A 47 14.55 -0.91 -6.58
N THR A 48 14.04 -2.13 -6.41
CA THR A 48 14.58 -3.33 -7.07
C THR A 48 13.51 -4.15 -7.78
N VAL A 49 12.36 -4.38 -7.13
CA VAL A 49 11.26 -5.18 -7.69
C VAL A 49 9.93 -4.45 -7.59
N THR A 50 8.95 -4.89 -8.39
CA THR A 50 7.56 -4.46 -8.27
C THR A 50 6.74 -5.55 -7.57
N SER A 51 5.92 -5.15 -6.61
CA SER A 51 5.04 -6.05 -5.83
C SER A 51 3.59 -5.52 -5.82
N LEU A 52 2.69 -6.35 -5.29
CA LEU A 52 1.26 -6.07 -5.17
C LEU A 52 0.80 -6.20 -3.71
N ALA A 53 -0.05 -5.27 -3.28
CA ALA A 53 -0.85 -5.36 -2.05
C ALA A 53 -2.33 -5.26 -2.39
N PHE A 54 -3.19 -5.90 -1.59
CA PHE A 54 -4.63 -5.94 -1.81
C PHE A 54 -5.39 -5.39 -0.61
N CYS A 55 -6.48 -4.68 -0.86
CA CYS A 55 -7.42 -4.24 0.18
C CYS A 55 -8.84 -4.08 -0.38
N GLN A 56 -9.79 -3.82 0.51
CA GLN A 56 -11.15 -3.39 0.18
C GLN A 56 -11.29 -1.88 0.40
N VAL A 57 -11.98 -1.18 -0.51
CA VAL A 57 -12.13 0.28 -0.46
C VAL A 57 -12.81 0.74 0.83
N ASP A 58 -13.86 0.04 1.27
CA ASP A 58 -14.62 0.43 2.45
C ASP A 58 -13.80 0.25 3.74
N GLU A 59 -13.04 -0.83 3.84
CA GLU A 59 -12.12 -1.07 4.96
C GLU A 59 -11.03 0.01 5.01
N LEU A 60 -10.45 0.36 3.85
CA LEU A 60 -9.41 1.38 3.77
C LEU A 60 -9.93 2.78 4.16
N ILE A 61 -11.12 3.15 3.69
CA ILE A 61 -11.74 4.44 4.03
C ILE A 61 -12.14 4.50 5.50
N ASN A 62 -12.66 3.41 6.07
CA ASN A 62 -12.97 3.34 7.50
C ASN A 62 -11.71 3.47 8.34
N PHE A 63 -10.64 2.74 8.01
CA PHE A 63 -9.34 2.89 8.65
C PHE A 63 -8.85 4.34 8.63
N ILE A 64 -8.95 5.03 7.48
CA ILE A 64 -8.53 6.43 7.35
C ILE A 64 -9.36 7.36 8.25
N LYS A 65 -10.68 7.16 8.34
CA LYS A 65 -11.57 7.99 9.15
C LYS A 65 -11.35 7.77 10.64
N GLU A 66 -11.20 6.52 11.07
CA GLU A 66 -10.99 6.13 12.47
C GLU A 66 -9.62 6.57 13.01
N ASN A 67 -8.62 6.66 12.14
CA ASN A 67 -7.25 7.02 12.51
C ASN A 67 -6.84 8.44 12.08
N SER A 68 -7.82 9.32 11.84
CA SER A 68 -7.58 10.69 11.38
C SER A 68 -7.10 11.68 12.46
#